data_AF-A0A0C2GCF7-F1
#
_entry.id   AF-A0A0C2GCF7-F1
#
_cell.length_a   1.000
_cell.length_b   1.000
_cell.length_c   1.000
_cell.angle_alpha   90.00
_cell.angle_beta   90.00
_cell.angle_gamma   90.00
#
_symmetry.space_group_name_H-M   'P 1'
#
loop_
_entity.id
_entity.type
_entity.pdbx_description
1 polymer ?
#
loop_
_entity_poly.entity_id
_entity_poly.type
_entity_poly.pdbx_seq_one_letter_code
_entity_poly.pdbx_strand_id
1 'polypeptide(L)'
;MSGKSRGKRGIVIGAMMEEGVILHCSRALVSGYRDALDDYHRDMDSVVFEEWLQTSITLMQSFANGRHVIIVMDKAPYHSRRVIEKISTASSRKQGFVAYLRSNGVEVAEDRIKAELLEEAYFLLQFLVAILLRKLIEFLA
;
A
#
# COMPACT_ATOMS: atom_id res chain seq x y z
N MET A 1 6.72 19.34 33.63
CA MET A 1 7.86 19.05 32.74
C MET A 1 7.49 19.52 31.33
N SER A 2 8.12 20.58 30.84
CA SER A 2 7.88 21.11 29.49
C SER A 2 8.54 20.19 28.47
N GLY A 3 7.75 19.42 27.71
CA GLY A 3 8.26 18.58 26.63
C GLY A 3 8.73 19.46 25.48
N LYS A 4 9.98 19.29 25.02
CA LYS A 4 10.51 19.99 23.84
C LYS A 4 9.58 19.75 22.65
N SER A 5 8.97 20.80 22.11
CA SER A 5 8.26 20.71 20.84
C SER A 5 9.25 20.29 19.76
N ARG A 6 8.94 19.20 19.05
CA ARG A 6 9.70 18.82 17.85
C ARG A 6 9.20 19.74 16.75
N GLY A 7 10.07 20.65 16.30
CA GLY A 7 9.74 21.59 15.23
C GLY A 7 9.23 20.91 13.95
N LYS A 8 8.80 21.71 12.97
CA LYS A 8 8.30 21.21 11.68
C LYS A 8 9.36 20.34 10.99
N ARG A 9 8.92 19.29 10.30
CA ARG A 9 9.76 18.41 9.48
C ARG A 9 9.41 18.59 8.01
N GLY A 10 10.43 18.61 7.16
CA GLY A 10 10.25 18.40 5.72
C GLY A 10 10.23 16.91 5.43
N ILE A 11 9.33 16.49 4.54
CA ILE A 11 9.22 15.13 4.03
C ILE A 11 9.34 15.22 2.52
N VAL A 12 10.18 14.38 1.91
CA VAL A 12 10.34 14.30 0.46
C VAL A 12 10.14 12.85 0.05
N ILE A 13 9.30 12.66 -0.96
CA ILE A 13 9.15 11.39 -1.67
C ILE A 13 9.60 11.61 -3.11
N GLY A 14 10.28 10.62 -3.68
CA GLY A 14 10.78 10.68 -5.05
C GLY A 14 11.21 9.30 -5.53
N ALA A 15 11.36 9.16 -6.85
CA ALA A 15 11.87 7.95 -7.46
C ALA A 15 13.25 8.20 -8.07
N MET A 16 14.09 7.18 -8.03
CA MET A 16 15.41 7.20 -8.63
C MET A 16 15.67 5.89 -9.39
N MET A 17 16.49 6.01 -10.41
CA MET A 17 17.09 4.91 -11.17
C MET A 17 18.62 4.95 -11.00
N GLU A 18 19.34 4.06 -11.67
CA GLU A 18 20.80 3.96 -11.58
C GLU A 18 21.49 5.29 -11.92
N GLU A 19 20.95 6.01 -12.90
CA GLU A 19 21.46 7.27 -13.43
C GLU A 19 21.07 8.49 -12.58
N GLY A 20 20.20 8.31 -11.57
CA GLY A 20 19.83 9.35 -10.61
C GLY A 20 18.33 9.52 -10.42
N VAL A 21 17.94 10.69 -9.93
CA VAL A 21 16.54 11.01 -9.62
C VAL A 21 15.74 11.20 -10.92
N ILE A 22 14.57 10.58 -10.98
CA ILE A 22 13.64 10.74 -12.09
C ILE A 22 13.03 12.15 -12.00
N LEU A 23 13.24 12.96 -13.04
CA LEU A 23 12.80 14.35 -13.05
C LEU A 23 11.28 14.42 -12.93
N HIS A 24 10.79 15.41 -12.16
CA HIS A 24 9.37 15.62 -11.85
C HIS A 24 8.70 14.52 -11.02
N CYS A 25 9.45 13.51 -10.59
CA CYS A 25 8.94 12.42 -9.76
C CYS A 25 9.01 12.73 -8.25
N SER A 26 9.48 13.93 -7.86
CA SER A 26 9.66 14.33 -6.46
C SER A 26 8.52 15.20 -5.94
N ARG A 27 8.01 14.89 -4.74
CA ARG A 27 7.01 15.68 -4.01
C ARG A 27 7.54 16.00 -2.62
N ALA A 28 7.43 17.27 -2.23
CA ALA A 28 7.81 17.74 -0.89
C ALA A 28 6.57 18.12 -0.07
N LEU A 29 6.60 17.78 1.21
CA LEU A 29 5.56 18.07 2.20
C LEU A 29 6.23 18.68 3.43
N VAL A 30 5.53 19.58 4.10
CA VAL A 30 5.99 20.16 5.38
C VAL A 30 4.98 19.80 6.44
N SER A 31 5.42 19.14 7.51
CA SER A 31 4.52 18.75 8.58
C SER A 31 3.96 19.95 9.32
N GLY A 32 2.76 19.78 9.87
CA GLY A 32 2.20 20.71 10.86
C GLY A 32 3.04 20.82 12.14
N TYR A 33 2.59 21.69 13.07
CA TYR A 33 3.09 21.72 14.45
C TYR A 33 2.70 20.42 15.15
N ARG A 34 3.65 19.75 15.82
CA ARG A 34 3.44 18.43 16.45
C ARG A 34 3.53 18.49 17.97
N ASP A 35 2.62 17.79 18.64
CA ASP A 35 2.82 17.36 20.02
C ASP A 35 3.72 16.12 20.07
N ALA A 36 4.36 15.87 21.22
CA ALA A 36 5.34 14.79 21.40
C ALA A 36 4.78 13.36 21.14
N LEU A 37 3.46 13.23 21.04
CA LEU A 37 2.72 11.98 20.82
C LEU A 37 2.30 11.75 19.36
N ASP A 38 2.53 12.71 18.47
CA ASP A 38 2.11 12.60 17.07
C ASP A 38 3.07 11.71 16.28
N ASP A 39 2.56 10.56 15.85
CA ASP A 39 3.25 9.61 14.97
C ASP A 39 3.57 10.27 13.61
N TYR A 40 4.70 9.91 13.02
CA TYR A 40 5.18 10.45 11.74
C TYR A 40 4.22 10.17 10.57
N HIS A 41 3.34 9.18 10.71
CA HIS A 41 2.43 8.69 9.67
C HIS A 41 1.22 9.56 9.33
N ARG A 42 1.04 10.75 9.92
CA ARG A 42 -0.10 11.63 9.57
C ARG A 42 0.07 12.41 8.27
N ASP A 43 1.29 12.86 7.96
CA ASP A 43 1.53 13.72 6.79
C ASP A 43 1.86 12.90 5.52
N MET A 44 2.49 11.73 5.70
CA MET A 44 2.74 10.75 4.65
C MET A 44 1.93 9.49 4.96
N ASP A 45 0.78 9.38 4.30
CA ASP A 45 -0.16 8.28 4.45
C ASP A 45 -0.37 7.54 3.12
N SER A 46 -1.25 6.54 3.11
CA SER A 46 -1.50 5.75 1.90
C SER A 46 -2.14 6.57 0.78
N VAL A 47 -2.92 7.60 1.11
CA VAL A 47 -3.58 8.45 0.10
C VAL A 47 -2.54 9.31 -0.59
N VAL A 48 -1.70 9.99 0.18
CA VAL A 48 -0.59 10.82 -0.34
C VAL A 48 0.38 9.98 -1.16
N PHE A 49 0.70 8.77 -0.69
CA PHE A 49 1.55 7.83 -1.42
C PHE A 49 0.93 7.38 -2.73
N GLU A 50 -0.35 7.00 -2.74
CA GLU A 50 -1.04 6.54 -3.96
C GLU A 50 -1.18 7.64 -5.01
N GLU A 51 -1.56 8.85 -4.60
CA GLU A 51 -1.59 10.01 -5.49
C GLU A 51 -0.23 10.24 -6.15
N TRP A 52 0.83 10.23 -5.32
CA TRP A 52 2.19 10.37 -5.83
C TRP A 52 2.54 9.23 -6.79
N LEU A 53 2.26 7.99 -6.42
CA LEU A 53 2.60 6.81 -7.21
C LEU A 53 1.88 6.81 -8.57
N GLN A 54 0.59 7.16 -8.60
CA GLN A 54 -0.20 7.26 -9.84
C GLN A 54 0.41 8.26 -10.82
N THR A 55 0.78 9.45 -10.35
CA THR A 55 1.46 10.45 -11.21
C THR A 55 2.88 10.03 -11.60
N SER A 56 3.56 9.34 -10.69
CA SER A 56 4.97 8.98 -10.83
C SER A 56 5.19 7.81 -11.78
N ILE A 57 4.29 6.82 -11.82
CA ILE A 57 4.40 5.65 -12.70
C ILE A 57 4.50 6.07 -14.17
N THR A 58 3.67 7.02 -14.62
CA THR A 58 3.72 7.52 -15.99
C THR A 58 5.06 8.16 -16.32
N LEU A 59 5.65 8.92 -15.37
CA LEU A 59 6.99 9.49 -15.53
C LEU A 59 8.05 8.39 -15.58
N MET A 60 8.00 7.41 -14.66
CA MET A 60 8.92 6.27 -14.64
C MET A 60 8.87 5.49 -15.95
N GLN A 61 7.67 5.24 -16.51
CA GLN A 61 7.50 4.57 -17.80
C GLN A 61 8.12 5.36 -18.95
N SER A 62 7.94 6.69 -18.97
CA SER A 62 8.58 7.57 -19.95
C SER A 62 10.11 7.47 -19.90
N PHE A 63 10.69 7.42 -18.70
CA PHE A 63 12.14 7.26 -18.50
C PHE A 63 12.62 5.83 -18.81
N ALA A 64 11.76 4.82 -18.62
CA ALA A 64 12.09 3.43 -18.90
C ALA A 64 12.20 3.14 -20.42
N ASN A 65 11.62 4.00 -21.27
CA ASN A 65 11.72 3.93 -22.73
C ASN A 65 11.35 2.55 -23.29
N GLY A 66 10.18 2.04 -22.92
CA GLY A 66 9.66 0.74 -23.35
C GLY A 66 10.15 -0.46 -22.54
N ARG A 67 11.04 -0.26 -21.55
CA ARG A 67 11.39 -1.32 -20.58
C ARG A 67 10.35 -1.43 -19.47
N HIS A 68 10.27 -2.61 -18.87
CA HIS A 68 9.48 -2.81 -17.65
C HIS A 68 10.03 -1.95 -16.50
N VAL A 69 9.13 -1.31 -15.77
CA VAL A 69 9.44 -0.58 -14.53
C VAL A 69 9.33 -1.55 -13.36
N ILE A 70 10.39 -1.66 -12.56
CA ILE A 70 10.39 -2.38 -11.29
C ILE A 70 10.56 -1.36 -10.17
N ILE A 71 9.58 -1.31 -9.25
CA ILE A 71 9.61 -0.39 -8.12
C ILE A 71 10.09 -1.15 -6.88
N VAL A 72 11.18 -0.68 -6.29
CA VAL A 72 11.73 -1.20 -5.03
C VAL A 72 11.52 -0.15 -3.95
N MET A 73 10.87 -0.55 -2.86
CA MET A 73 10.52 0.33 -1.73
C MET A 73 10.68 -0.43 -0.41
N ASP A 74 10.86 0.30 0.70
CA ASP A 74 10.86 -0.31 2.02
C ASP A 74 9.45 -0.79 2.41
N LYS A 75 9.38 -1.59 3.48
CA LYS A 75 8.12 -2.17 3.98
C LYS A 75 7.38 -1.19 4.90
N ALA A 76 7.11 0.03 4.42
CA ALA A 76 6.31 0.99 5.16
C ALA A 76 4.81 0.64 5.09
N PRO A 77 4.04 0.73 6.20
CA PRO A 77 2.63 0.35 6.22
C PRO A 77 1.75 1.11 5.22
N TYR A 78 2.14 2.32 4.82
CA TYR A 78 1.39 3.15 3.88
C TYR A 78 1.70 2.87 2.40
N HIS A 79 2.78 2.14 2.09
CA HIS A 79 3.12 1.72 0.72
C HIS A 79 2.17 0.69 0.13
N SER A 80 1.42 0.01 0.99
CA SER A 80 0.35 -0.88 0.60
C SER A 80 -0.92 -0.31 1.20
N ARG A 81 -1.76 0.34 0.38
CA ARG A 81 -3.16 0.43 0.78
C ARG A 81 -3.61 -1.02 0.86
N ARG A 82 -3.82 -1.50 2.09
CA ARG A 82 -4.63 -2.70 2.28
C ARG A 82 -5.89 -2.41 1.49
N VAL A 83 -6.03 -3.04 0.34
CA VAL A 83 -7.31 -3.21 -0.32
C VAL A 83 -8.14 -3.95 0.69
N ILE A 84 -8.81 -3.17 1.55
CA ILE A 84 -10.19 -3.31 2.01
C ILE A 84 -10.72 -4.65 1.51
N GLU A 85 -10.73 -5.72 2.30
CA GLU A 85 -11.20 -5.75 3.66
C GLU A 85 -10.09 -6.13 4.63
N LYS A 86 -10.31 -5.83 5.90
CA LYS A 86 -9.62 -6.44 7.02
C LYS A 86 -9.69 -7.96 6.80
N ILE A 87 -8.74 -8.59 6.09
CA ILE A 87 -8.50 -10.01 6.27
C ILE A 87 -8.10 -10.06 7.72
N SER A 88 -9.11 -10.47 8.46
CA SER A 88 -9.11 -10.83 9.83
C SER A 88 -7.69 -11.33 10.14
N THR A 89 -6.94 -10.56 10.93
CA THR A 89 -5.64 -11.02 11.45
C THR A 89 -5.85 -12.37 12.14
N ALA A 90 -4.81 -13.15 12.42
CA ALA A 90 -4.96 -14.39 13.19
C ALA A 90 -5.72 -14.20 14.54
N SER A 91 -5.83 -12.97 15.05
CA SER A 91 -6.64 -12.58 16.22
C SER A 91 -8.14 -12.34 15.95
N SER A 92 -8.57 -12.27 14.70
CA SER A 92 -9.96 -12.00 14.33
C SER A 92 -10.84 -13.25 14.40
N ARG A 93 -12.14 -13.08 14.60
CA ARG A 93 -13.08 -14.20 14.81
C ARG A 93 -13.26 -15.02 13.53
N LYS A 94 -13.48 -16.34 13.65
CA LYS A 94 -13.75 -17.28 12.53
C LYS A 94 -14.78 -16.70 11.54
N GLN A 95 -15.84 -16.10 12.06
CA GLN A 95 -16.92 -15.49 11.29
C GLN A 95 -16.46 -14.37 10.34
N GLY A 96 -15.39 -13.63 10.67
CA GLY A 96 -14.85 -12.61 9.77
C GLY A 96 -14.30 -13.18 8.46
N PHE A 97 -13.61 -14.33 8.55
CA PHE A 97 -13.10 -15.02 7.36
C PHE A 97 -14.22 -15.61 6.50
N VAL A 98 -15.24 -16.19 7.14
CA VAL A 98 -16.41 -16.73 6.44
C VAL A 98 -17.14 -15.64 5.67
N ALA A 99 -17.33 -14.47 6.28
CA ALA A 99 -17.97 -13.34 5.63
C ALA A 99 -17.14 -12.83 4.43
N TYR A 100 -15.83 -12.69 4.59
CA TYR A 100 -14.92 -12.26 3.51
C TYR A 100 -14.92 -13.22 2.32
N LEU A 101 -14.80 -14.52 2.58
CA LEU A 101 -14.79 -15.53 1.52
C LEU A 101 -16.12 -15.54 0.76
N ARG A 102 -17.25 -15.49 1.48
CA ARG A 102 -18.59 -15.46 0.86
C ARG A 102 -18.86 -14.16 0.09
N SER A 103 -18.41 -13.01 0.57
CA SER A 103 -18.55 -11.73 -0.17
C SER A 103 -17.76 -11.74 -1.48
N ASN A 104 -16.72 -12.56 -1.58
CA ASN A 104 -15.94 -12.79 -2.80
C ASN A 104 -16.36 -14.05 -3.58
N GLY A 105 -17.54 -14.61 -3.28
CA GLY A 105 -18.14 -15.71 -4.05
C GLY A 105 -17.58 -17.10 -3.73
N VAL A 106 -16.82 -17.26 -2.65
CA VAL A 106 -16.31 -18.57 -2.20
C VAL A 106 -17.31 -19.20 -1.24
N GLU A 107 -17.80 -20.40 -1.55
CA GLU A 107 -18.60 -21.19 -0.63
C GLU A 107 -17.74 -21.72 0.53
N VAL A 108 -18.30 -21.66 1.74
CA VAL A 108 -17.59 -22.07 2.96
C VAL A 108 -18.46 -23.00 3.78
N ALA A 109 -18.00 -24.24 3.95
CA ALA A 109 -18.59 -25.24 4.83
C ALA A 109 -18.43 -24.86 6.31
N GLU A 110 -19.40 -25.26 7.15
CA GLU A 110 -19.48 -24.81 8.55
C GLU A 110 -18.39 -25.40 9.46
N ASP A 111 -17.90 -26.58 9.10
CA ASP A 111 -16.92 -27.39 9.82
C ASP A 111 -15.46 -26.96 9.60
N ARG A 112 -15.17 -26.22 8.52
CA ARG A 112 -13.83 -25.68 8.20
C ARG A 112 -13.17 -25.03 9.41
N ILE A 113 -11.92 -25.35 9.68
CA ILE A 113 -11.20 -24.75 10.81
C ILE A 113 -10.63 -23.38 10.44
N LYS A 114 -10.39 -22.54 11.45
CA LYS A 114 -9.94 -21.16 11.24
C LYS A 114 -8.66 -21.05 10.40
N ALA A 115 -7.73 -22.00 10.56
CA ALA A 115 -6.47 -22.02 9.80
C ALA A 115 -6.71 -22.17 8.30
N GLU A 116 -7.57 -23.11 7.90
CA GLU A 116 -7.94 -23.34 6.49
C GLU A 116 -8.68 -22.15 5.88
N LEU A 117 -9.49 -21.44 6.68
CA LEU A 117 -10.18 -20.23 6.22
C LEU A 117 -9.22 -19.05 6.02
N LEU A 118 -8.20 -18.96 6.87
CA LEU A 118 -7.16 -17.95 6.78
C LEU A 118 -6.30 -18.18 5.53
N GLU A 119 -5.90 -19.44 5.28
CA GLU A 119 -5.12 -19.83 4.11
C GLU A 119 -5.86 -19.53 2.80
N GLU A 120 -7.14 -19.92 2.72
CA GLU A 120 -8.00 -19.62 1.57
C GLU A 120 -8.15 -18.11 1.33
N ALA A 121 -8.36 -17.34 2.40
CA ALA A 121 -8.48 -15.88 2.29
C ALA A 121 -7.17 -15.24 1.79
N TYR A 122 -6.02 -15.74 2.22
CA TYR A 122 -4.72 -15.29 1.70
C TYR A 122 -4.51 -15.66 0.24
N PHE A 123 -4.88 -16.88 -0.15
CA PHE A 123 -4.77 -17.33 -1.52
C PHE A 123 -5.63 -16.49 -2.46
N LEU A 124 -6.89 -16.26 -2.08
CA LEU A 124 -7.82 -15.42 -2.84
C LEU A 124 -7.30 -13.97 -2.98
N LEU A 125 -6.72 -13.41 -1.91
CA LEU A 125 -6.13 -12.09 -1.95
C LEU A 125 -4.94 -12.01 -2.91
N GLN A 126 -4.02 -12.97 -2.84
CA GLN A 126 -2.87 -13.02 -3.75
C GLN A 126 -3.31 -13.14 -5.20
N PHE A 127 -4.32 -13.96 -5.45
CA PHE A 127 -4.89 -14.14 -6.78
C PHE A 127 -5.56 -12.86 -7.31
N LEU A 128 -6.36 -12.17 -6.49
CA LEU A 128 -7.01 -10.90 -6.86
C LEU A 128 -5.98 -9.79 -7.11
N VAL A 129 -4.95 -9.69 -6.28
CA VAL A 129 -3.84 -8.73 -6.48
C VAL A 129 -3.11 -9.02 -7.79
N ALA A 130 -2.83 -10.28 -8.11
CA ALA A 130 -2.22 -10.65 -9.37
C ALA A 130 -3.10 -10.28 -10.59
N ILE A 131 -4.42 -10.48 -10.51
CA ILE A 131 -5.35 -10.05 -11.56
C ILE A 131 -5.41 -8.54 -11.69
N LEU A 132 -5.46 -7.80 -10.58
CA LEU A 132 -5.47 -6.34 -10.59
C LEU A 132 -4.18 -5.77 -11.17
N LEU A 133 -3.02 -6.32 -10.79
CA LEU A 133 -1.73 -5.93 -11.36
C LEU A 133 -1.67 -6.23 -12.85
N ARG A 134 -2.17 -7.40 -13.29
CA ARG A 134 -2.24 -7.75 -14.71
C ARG A 134 -3.16 -6.80 -15.48
N LYS A 135 -4.36 -6.50 -14.98
CA LYS A 135 -5.28 -5.55 -15.60
C LYS A 135 -4.72 -4.13 -15.62
N LEU A 136 -3.99 -3.73 -14.59
CA LEU A 136 -3.29 -2.43 -14.55
C LEU A 136 -2.18 -2.38 -15.61
N ILE A 137 -1.41 -3.47 -15.79
CA ILE A 137 -0.41 -3.58 -16.85
C ILE A 137 -1.07 -3.52 -18.24
N GLU A 138 -2.18 -4.23 -18.45
CA GLU A 138 -2.93 -4.22 -19.72
C GLU A 138 -3.61 -2.86 -20.00
N PHE A 139 -4.01 -2.12 -18.97
CA PHE A 139 -4.57 -0.76 -19.11
C PHE A 139 -3.50 0.30 -19.41
N LEU A 140 -2.24 0.04 -19.01
CA LEU A 140 -1.10 0.95 -19.18
C LEU A 140 -0.20 0.59 -20.38
N ALA A 141 -0.54 -0.46 -21.15
CA ALA A 141 0.13 -0.89 -22.37
C ALA A 141 -0.65 -0.46 -23.62
#